data_AF-A0A5R8PGG7-F1
#
_entry.id   AF-A0A5R8PGG7-F1
#
_cell.length_a   1.000
_cell.length_b   1.000
_cell.length_c   1.000
_cell.angle_alpha   90.00
_cell.angle_beta   90.00
_cell.angle_gamma   90.00
#
_symmetry.space_group_name_H-M   'P 1'
#
loop_
_entity.id
_entity.type
_entity.pdbx_description
1 polymer ?
#
loop_
_entity_poly.entity_id
_entity_poly.type
_entity_poly.pdbx_seq_one_letter_code
_entity_poly.pdbx_strand_id
1 'polypeptide(L)'
;MLVVVVAGGAFAFVKHRENSLPHIPNADGWSAELAPVAKAFPRLVPPAGVTRGWREVTCASDDMRWFEGASRGMWCTHQDSSPSISFYIVDYGSREAVAKALEAFMVPDILDKKPGTSQRRPHREFTTQPVVVIPNPYIATISHCMVCTAFPDEPGLENYVIAANWYEHTAQDILENWWAEAPFGRR
;
A
#
# COMPACT_ATOMS: atom_id res chain seq x y z
N MET A 1 -61.52 4.02 2.79
CA MET A 1 -60.89 2.75 2.34
C MET A 1 -59.49 3.10 1.87
N LEU A 2 -58.50 2.89 2.73
CA LEU A 2 -57.11 3.31 2.53
C LEU A 2 -56.33 2.10 2.00
N VAL A 3 -55.76 2.21 0.80
CA VAL A 3 -54.89 1.18 0.22
C VAL A 3 -53.46 1.51 0.67
N VAL A 4 -52.90 0.69 1.55
CA VAL A 4 -51.49 0.74 1.91
C VAL A 4 -50.74 -0.21 1.00
N VAL A 5 -49.96 0.34 0.07
CA VAL A 5 -48.99 -0.39 -0.74
C VAL A 5 -47.74 -0.59 0.12
N VAL A 6 -47.49 -1.82 0.55
CA VAL A 6 -46.23 -2.19 1.21
C VAL A 6 -45.22 -2.52 0.12
N ALA A 7 -44.38 -1.53 -0.22
CA ALA A 7 -43.21 -1.76 -1.06
C ALA A 7 -42.15 -2.52 -0.25
N GLY A 8 -41.83 -3.74 -0.69
CA GLY A 8 -40.74 -4.54 -0.15
C GLY A 8 -39.39 -3.87 -0.44
N GLY A 9 -38.84 -3.19 0.55
CA GLY A 9 -37.46 -2.73 0.55
C GLY A 9 -36.53 -3.92 0.81
N ALA A 10 -35.71 -4.27 -0.19
CA ALA A 10 -34.58 -5.17 0.00
C ALA A 10 -33.61 -4.54 1.01
N PHE A 11 -33.41 -5.20 2.14
CA PHE A 11 -32.37 -4.84 3.11
C PHE A 11 -31.01 -5.15 2.48
N ALA A 12 -30.30 -4.12 2.04
CA ALA A 12 -28.87 -4.22 1.84
C ALA A 12 -28.22 -4.43 3.22
N PHE A 13 -27.78 -5.66 3.49
CA PHE A 13 -26.90 -5.93 4.62
C PHE A 13 -25.59 -5.20 4.39
N VAL A 14 -25.45 -4.02 4.98
CA VAL A 14 -24.14 -3.42 5.22
C VAL A 14 -23.44 -4.35 6.21
N LYS A 15 -22.56 -5.21 5.70
CA LYS A 15 -21.70 -6.05 6.52
C LYS A 15 -20.76 -5.12 7.28
N HIS A 16 -21.11 -4.85 8.54
CA HIS A 16 -20.24 -4.19 9.50
C HIS A 16 -18.90 -4.96 9.52
N ARG A 17 -17.83 -4.39 8.96
CA ARG A 17 -16.48 -4.88 9.20
C ARG A 17 -16.18 -4.57 10.66
N GLU A 18 -16.23 -5.59 11.51
CA GLU A 18 -15.75 -5.52 12.89
C GLU A 18 -14.31 -5.01 12.88
N ASN A 19 -14.01 -4.11 13.82
CA ASN A 19 -12.66 -3.67 14.16
C ASN A 19 -11.80 -4.90 14.47
N SER A 20 -11.17 -5.45 13.45
CA SER A 20 -10.37 -6.66 13.54
C SER A 20 -8.97 -6.23 13.94
N LEU A 21 -8.52 -6.70 15.10
CA LEU A 21 -7.10 -6.62 15.46
C LEU A 21 -6.26 -7.21 14.31
N PRO A 22 -5.04 -6.68 14.06
CA PRO A 22 -4.18 -7.19 13.00
C PRO A 22 -4.02 -8.70 13.16
N HIS A 23 -4.50 -9.48 12.18
CA HIS A 23 -4.39 -10.93 12.21
C HIS A 23 -3.00 -11.30 11.70
N ILE A 24 -2.17 -11.84 12.60
CA ILE A 24 -0.89 -12.45 12.22
C ILE A 24 -1.21 -13.86 11.70
N PRO A 25 -0.95 -14.17 10.42
CA PRO A 25 -1.28 -15.48 9.87
C PRO A 25 -0.52 -16.61 10.58
N ASN A 26 -1.13 -17.79 10.59
CA ASN A 26 -0.55 -19.03 11.09
C ASN A 26 0.77 -19.38 10.35
N ALA A 27 1.54 -20.30 10.94
CA ALA A 27 2.81 -20.80 10.38
C ALA A 27 2.70 -21.40 8.96
N ASP A 28 1.49 -21.73 8.50
CA ASP A 28 1.21 -22.37 7.20
C ASP A 28 1.20 -21.41 5.99
N GLY A 29 1.42 -20.11 6.21
CA GLY A 29 1.53 -19.10 5.17
C GLY A 29 0.43 -18.02 5.20
N TRP A 30 0.42 -17.17 4.18
CA TRP A 30 -0.58 -16.09 4.05
C TRP A 30 -1.96 -16.64 3.74
N SER A 31 -3.00 -15.96 4.23
CA SER A 31 -4.39 -16.27 3.90
C SER A 31 -4.63 -16.19 2.39
N ALA A 32 -5.68 -16.85 1.89
CA ALA A 32 -6.04 -16.79 0.47
C ALA A 32 -6.24 -15.35 -0.05
N GLU A 33 -6.64 -14.43 0.83
CA GLU A 33 -6.77 -13.01 0.54
C GLU A 33 -5.43 -12.32 0.28
N LEU A 34 -4.40 -12.62 1.10
CA LEU A 34 -3.09 -11.97 1.06
C LEU A 34 -2.03 -12.72 0.24
N ALA A 35 -2.25 -14.00 -0.06
CA ALA A 35 -1.36 -14.81 -0.88
C ALA A 35 -1.01 -14.16 -2.25
N PRO A 36 -1.93 -13.47 -2.96
CA PRO A 36 -1.59 -12.73 -4.17
C PRO A 36 -0.55 -11.63 -3.95
N VAL A 37 -0.65 -10.88 -2.84
CA VAL A 37 0.29 -9.81 -2.48
C VAL A 37 1.68 -10.38 -2.21
N ALA A 38 1.76 -11.42 -1.37
CA ALA A 38 3.01 -12.09 -1.07
C ALA A 38 3.67 -12.72 -2.33
N LYS A 39 2.85 -13.25 -3.25
CA LYS A 39 3.33 -13.79 -4.53
C LYS A 39 3.82 -12.69 -5.49
N ALA A 40 3.23 -11.49 -5.43
CA ALA A 40 3.65 -10.37 -6.26
C ALA A 40 5.02 -9.82 -5.83
N PHE A 41 5.29 -9.81 -4.51
CA PHE A 41 6.52 -9.25 -3.92
C PHE A 41 7.27 -10.27 -3.06
N PRO A 42 7.70 -11.43 -3.60
CA PRO A 42 8.19 -12.56 -2.81
C PRO A 42 9.56 -12.32 -2.17
N ARG A 43 10.32 -11.33 -2.66
CA ARG A 43 11.61 -10.93 -2.09
C ARG A 43 11.47 -9.84 -1.03
N LEU A 44 10.34 -9.12 -0.99
CA LEU A 44 10.07 -8.05 -0.03
C LEU A 44 9.22 -8.57 1.14
N VAL A 45 8.20 -9.36 0.84
CA VAL A 45 7.24 -9.91 1.80
C VAL A 45 7.75 -11.27 2.28
N PRO A 46 7.79 -11.53 3.60
CA PRO A 46 8.14 -12.86 4.11
C PRO A 46 7.15 -13.92 3.61
N PRO A 47 7.57 -15.19 3.45
CA PRO A 47 6.68 -16.24 2.95
C PRO A 47 5.49 -16.54 3.89
N ALA A 48 5.61 -16.21 5.19
CA ALA A 48 4.56 -16.33 6.19
C ALA A 48 4.64 -15.22 7.25
N GLY A 49 3.53 -14.92 7.93
CA GLY A 49 3.42 -13.79 8.86
C GLY A 49 4.32 -13.83 10.10
N VAL A 50 4.81 -15.01 10.50
CA VAL A 50 5.74 -15.19 11.63
C VAL A 50 7.21 -15.24 11.22
N THR A 51 7.49 -15.12 9.92
CA THR A 51 8.86 -15.14 9.39
C THR A 51 9.35 -13.74 9.05
N ARG A 52 10.66 -13.56 9.05
CA ARG A 52 11.31 -12.31 8.70
C ARG A 52 11.69 -12.29 7.22
N GLY A 53 11.36 -11.20 6.54
CA GLY A 53 11.60 -10.99 5.11
C GLY A 53 12.93 -10.30 4.85
N TRP A 54 13.00 -9.56 3.74
CA TRP A 54 14.15 -8.72 3.43
C TRP A 54 14.42 -7.73 4.57
N ARG A 55 15.66 -7.73 5.09
CA ARG A 55 16.10 -6.92 6.23
C ARG A 55 15.13 -6.96 7.41
N GLU A 56 14.85 -8.16 7.90
CA GLU A 56 14.02 -8.35 9.10
C GLU A 56 12.59 -7.77 8.99
N VAL A 57 12.08 -7.56 7.76
CA VAL A 57 10.72 -7.07 7.54
C VAL A 57 9.70 -8.06 8.12
N THR A 58 8.77 -7.53 8.91
CA THR A 58 7.58 -8.22 9.40
C THR A 58 6.34 -7.62 8.76
N CYS A 59 5.38 -8.45 8.36
CA CYS A 59 4.13 -7.97 7.75
C CYS A 59 2.90 -8.51 8.48
N ALA A 60 1.76 -7.83 8.32
CA ALA A 60 0.46 -8.24 8.83
C ALA A 60 -0.66 -7.82 7.85
N SER A 61 -1.83 -8.44 8.02
CA SER A 61 -3.05 -7.95 7.38
C SER A 61 -3.42 -6.58 7.93
N ASP A 62 -3.92 -5.69 7.08
CA ASP A 62 -4.52 -4.42 7.49
C ASP A 62 -5.79 -4.20 6.66
N ASP A 63 -6.78 -3.50 7.22
CA ASP A 63 -8.10 -3.31 6.64
C ASP A 63 -8.11 -2.32 5.46
N MET A 64 -6.97 -1.67 5.19
CA MET A 64 -6.74 -0.70 4.12
C MET A 64 -7.65 0.53 4.16
N ARG A 65 -8.22 0.87 5.32
CA ARG A 65 -9.16 2.00 5.46
C ARG A 65 -8.62 3.36 5.02
N TRP A 66 -7.30 3.51 4.96
CA TRP A 66 -6.61 4.73 4.54
C TRP A 66 -6.40 4.82 3.01
N PHE A 67 -6.66 3.73 2.28
CA PHE A 67 -6.45 3.62 0.84
C PHE A 67 -7.79 3.47 0.13
N GLU A 68 -8.42 4.59 -0.23
CA GLU A 68 -9.71 4.59 -0.92
C GLU A 68 -9.64 3.79 -2.22
N GLY A 69 -10.58 2.85 -2.40
CA GLY A 69 -10.62 1.97 -3.57
C GLY A 69 -9.67 0.77 -3.52
N ALA A 70 -8.90 0.59 -2.45
CA ALA A 70 -8.09 -0.61 -2.26
C ALA A 70 -8.96 -1.86 -2.12
N SER A 71 -8.59 -2.92 -2.83
CA SER A 71 -9.25 -4.22 -2.71
C SER A 71 -8.76 -5.00 -1.50
N ARG A 72 -7.45 -4.92 -1.23
CA ARG A 72 -6.75 -5.57 -0.11
C ARG A 72 -5.35 -4.98 0.03
N GLY A 73 -4.68 -5.31 1.12
CA GLY A 73 -3.27 -4.99 1.24
C GLY A 73 -2.66 -5.49 2.54
N MET A 74 -1.38 -5.19 2.67
CA MET A 74 -0.55 -5.62 3.79
C MET A 74 0.20 -4.42 4.34
N TRP A 75 0.28 -4.35 5.66
CA TRP A 75 1.19 -3.43 6.34
C TRP A 75 2.45 -4.19 6.73
N CYS A 76 3.60 -3.59 6.48
CA CYS A 76 4.91 -4.16 6.74
C CYS A 76 5.80 -3.14 7.44
N THR A 77 6.69 -3.64 8.30
CA THR A 77 7.64 -2.83 9.06
C THR A 77 9.02 -3.45 8.99
N HIS A 78 10.01 -2.65 8.62
CA HIS A 78 11.42 -3.00 8.65
C HIS A 78 11.99 -2.46 9.98
N GLN A 79 12.29 -3.37 10.90
CA GLN A 79 12.66 -3.02 12.28
C GLN A 79 14.14 -2.65 12.46
N ASP A 80 15.01 -3.03 11.53
CA ASP A 80 16.45 -2.74 11.61
C ASP A 80 16.83 -1.30 11.23
N SER A 81 15.88 -0.48 10.77
CA SER A 81 16.08 0.97 10.71
C SER A 81 15.66 1.59 12.04
N SER A 82 16.48 2.49 12.59
CA SER A 82 16.10 3.32 13.73
C SER A 82 16.00 4.77 13.26
N PRO A 83 14.80 5.36 13.18
CA PRO A 83 13.47 4.76 13.43
C PRO A 83 13.05 3.75 12.34
N SER A 84 12.05 2.92 12.64
CA SER A 84 11.59 1.88 11.72
C SER A 84 10.88 2.49 10.49
N ILE A 85 11.09 1.89 9.32
CA ILE A 85 10.33 2.22 8.12
C ILE A 85 9.11 1.30 8.04
N SER A 86 7.94 1.93 7.92
CA SER A 86 6.67 1.24 7.68
C SER A 86 6.28 1.41 6.22
N PHE A 87 5.72 0.38 5.62
CA PHE A 87 5.20 0.47 4.27
C PHE A 87 3.96 -0.38 4.08
N TYR A 88 3.11 0.04 3.15
CA TYR A 88 1.92 -0.66 2.73
C TYR A 88 2.13 -1.23 1.35
N ILE A 89 1.66 -2.45 1.11
CA ILE A 89 1.50 -3.00 -0.24
C ILE A 89 0.01 -3.13 -0.50
N VAL A 90 -0.48 -2.34 -1.45
CA VAL A 90 -1.91 -2.16 -1.69
C VAL A 90 -2.24 -2.70 -3.07
N ASP A 91 -3.18 -3.64 -3.15
CA ASP A 91 -3.75 -4.14 -4.39
C ASP A 91 -5.06 -3.40 -4.68
N TYR A 92 -5.07 -2.64 -5.77
CA TYR A 92 -6.25 -1.92 -6.25
C TYR A 92 -7.11 -2.76 -7.22
N GLY A 93 -6.67 -3.98 -7.56
CA GLY A 93 -7.39 -4.90 -8.44
C GLY A 93 -7.29 -4.59 -9.93
N SER A 94 -6.97 -3.35 -10.31
CA SER A 94 -6.72 -2.97 -11.71
C SER A 94 -5.73 -1.81 -11.85
N ARG A 95 -5.10 -1.72 -13.02
CA ARG A 95 -4.23 -0.60 -13.42
C ARG A 95 -4.97 0.73 -13.41
N GLU A 96 -6.22 0.74 -13.85
CA GLU A 96 -7.06 1.95 -13.87
C GLU A 96 -7.36 2.44 -12.44
N ALA A 97 -7.56 1.51 -11.50
CA ALA A 97 -7.77 1.85 -10.10
C ALA A 97 -6.48 2.38 -9.45
N VAL A 98 -5.31 1.83 -9.80
CA VAL A 98 -4.00 2.42 -9.40
C VAL A 98 -3.86 3.84 -9.91
N ALA A 99 -4.14 4.11 -11.19
CA ALA A 99 -4.04 5.45 -11.75
C ALA A 99 -4.89 6.47 -10.98
N LYS A 100 -6.15 6.11 -10.67
CA LYS A 100 -7.05 6.92 -9.84
C LYS A 100 -6.54 7.11 -8.41
N ALA A 101 -5.97 6.07 -7.82
CA ALA A 101 -5.40 6.15 -6.48
C ALA A 101 -4.21 7.10 -6.43
N LEU A 102 -3.31 7.05 -7.42
CA LEU A 102 -2.19 7.99 -7.53
C LEU A 102 -2.69 9.43 -7.70
N GLU A 103 -3.78 9.65 -8.46
CA GLU A 103 -4.45 10.95 -8.52
C GLU A 103 -4.92 11.40 -7.15
N ALA A 104 -5.57 10.55 -6.35
CA ALA A 104 -6.01 10.88 -5.00
C ALA A 104 -4.85 11.25 -4.06
N PHE A 105 -3.69 10.61 -4.18
CA PHE A 105 -2.46 11.03 -3.47
C PHE A 105 -1.92 12.39 -3.93
N MET A 106 -2.36 12.87 -5.09
CA MET A 106 -2.10 14.21 -5.60
C MET A 106 -3.26 15.18 -5.28
N VAL A 107 -4.37 14.76 -4.66
CA VAL A 107 -5.54 15.63 -4.42
C VAL A 107 -5.36 16.45 -3.13
N PRO A 108 -5.74 17.75 -3.11
CA PRO A 108 -5.31 18.73 -2.09
C PRO A 108 -5.99 18.65 -0.72
N ASP A 109 -6.89 17.69 -0.48
CA ASP A 109 -7.80 17.69 0.70
C ASP A 109 -7.44 16.70 1.80
N ILE A 110 -6.32 15.97 1.70
CA ILE A 110 -5.72 15.29 2.85
C ILE A 110 -4.81 16.30 3.57
N LEU A 111 -5.43 17.28 4.24
CA LEU A 111 -4.80 18.31 5.09
C LEU A 111 -3.76 19.20 4.34
N ASP A 112 -4.26 20.26 3.72
CA ASP A 112 -3.50 21.43 3.22
C ASP A 112 -2.65 21.29 1.93
N LYS A 113 -3.37 21.28 0.80
CA LYS A 113 -3.19 22.23 -0.32
C LYS A 113 -1.91 22.24 -1.18
N LYS A 114 -1.24 21.12 -1.50
CA LYS A 114 -0.56 20.98 -2.82
C LYS A 114 -0.48 19.52 -3.29
N PRO A 115 -0.70 19.25 -4.59
CA PRO A 115 -0.49 17.93 -5.17
C PRO A 115 0.94 17.44 -4.94
N GLY A 116 1.09 16.14 -4.68
CA GLY A 116 2.36 15.45 -4.80
C GLY A 116 2.91 15.53 -6.23
N THR A 117 4.20 15.30 -6.40
CA THR A 117 4.84 15.24 -7.73
C THR A 117 5.03 13.80 -8.13
N SER A 118 4.52 13.41 -9.30
CA SER A 118 4.80 12.12 -9.90
C SER A 118 6.05 12.20 -10.78
N GLN A 119 6.91 11.20 -10.69
CA GLN A 119 8.07 11.06 -11.55
C GLN A 119 8.37 9.60 -11.85
N ARG A 120 8.83 9.32 -13.06
CA ARG A 120 9.42 8.03 -13.41
C ARG A 120 10.82 7.96 -12.79
N ARG A 121 11.13 6.88 -12.08
CA ARG A 121 12.46 6.72 -11.44
C ARG A 121 13.06 5.37 -11.80
N PRO A 122 14.31 5.30 -12.28
CA PRO A 122 15.01 4.04 -12.49
C PRO A 122 15.16 3.27 -11.17
N HIS A 123 14.99 1.95 -11.24
CA HIS A 123 15.15 1.06 -10.10
C HIS A 123 15.91 -0.20 -10.53
N ARG A 124 16.83 -0.70 -9.71
CA ARG A 124 17.75 -1.78 -10.08
C ARG A 124 17.08 -3.10 -10.47
N GLU A 125 15.87 -3.33 -9.95
CA GLU A 125 15.09 -4.56 -10.16
C GLU A 125 14.26 -4.54 -11.45
N PHE A 126 14.19 -3.41 -12.16
CA PHE A 126 13.29 -3.23 -13.29
C PHE A 126 14.00 -2.64 -14.51
N THR A 127 13.61 -3.10 -15.69
CA THR A 127 14.01 -2.48 -16.96
C THR A 127 13.09 -1.31 -17.32
N THR A 128 11.85 -1.29 -16.82
CA THR A 128 10.99 -0.11 -16.88
C THR A 128 11.18 0.76 -15.65
N GLN A 129 10.69 2.00 -15.71
CA GLN A 129 10.82 2.94 -14.59
C GLN A 129 9.50 2.98 -13.82
N PRO A 130 9.47 2.51 -12.55
CA PRO A 130 8.34 2.73 -11.67
C PRO A 130 7.95 4.21 -11.59
N VAL A 131 6.67 4.47 -11.34
CA VAL A 131 6.16 5.81 -11.05
C VAL A 131 6.22 6.02 -9.55
N VAL A 132 6.93 7.06 -9.12
CA VAL A 132 7.03 7.47 -7.73
C VAL A 132 6.24 8.76 -7.55
N VAL A 133 5.33 8.81 -6.58
CA VAL A 133 4.65 10.01 -6.12
C VAL A 133 5.30 10.47 -4.83
N ILE A 134 5.85 11.68 -4.87
CA ILE A 134 6.50 12.34 -3.73
C ILE A 134 5.53 13.37 -3.16
N PRO A 135 5.21 13.32 -1.85
CA PRO A 135 4.36 14.30 -1.21
C PRO A 135 5.06 15.66 -1.21
N ASN A 136 4.29 16.73 -1.22
CA ASN A 136 4.87 18.07 -1.24
C ASN A 136 5.73 18.31 0.03
N PRO A 137 6.96 18.87 -0.09
CA PRO A 137 7.84 19.10 1.05
C PRO A 137 7.27 20.01 2.15
N TYR A 138 6.25 20.82 1.84
CA TYR A 138 5.55 21.64 2.86
C TYR A 138 4.56 20.83 3.74
N ILE A 139 4.10 19.66 3.28
CA ILE A 139 3.13 18.79 3.97
C ILE A 139 3.85 17.60 4.63
N ALA A 140 5.02 17.22 4.10
CA ALA A 140 5.91 16.26 4.73
C ALA A 140 6.54 16.86 6.00
N THR A 141 5.75 17.01 7.05
CA THR A 141 6.33 16.89 8.38
C THR A 141 7.04 15.55 8.43
N ILE A 142 8.24 15.53 8.99
CA ILE A 142 9.07 14.32 9.09
C ILE A 142 8.32 13.13 9.74
N SER A 143 7.21 13.39 10.44
CA SER A 143 6.34 12.38 11.06
C SER A 143 5.41 11.64 10.07
N HIS A 144 5.12 12.20 8.89
CA HIS A 144 4.05 11.72 8.00
C HIS A 144 4.44 11.68 6.51
N CYS A 145 5.73 11.67 6.18
CA CYS A 145 6.17 11.64 4.79
C CYS A 145 5.92 10.26 4.16
N MET A 146 4.95 10.16 3.23
CA MET A 146 4.62 8.92 2.54
C MET A 146 4.98 8.98 1.06
N VAL A 147 5.92 8.14 0.63
CA VAL A 147 6.31 7.98 -0.78
C VAL A 147 5.54 6.80 -1.38
N CYS A 148 4.76 7.05 -2.43
CA CYS A 148 4.03 6.01 -3.13
C CYS A 148 4.78 5.58 -4.41
N THR A 149 4.86 4.27 -4.66
CA THR A 149 5.46 3.68 -5.86
C THR A 149 4.46 2.80 -6.56
N ALA A 150 4.27 2.98 -7.86
CA ALA A 150 3.45 2.14 -8.71
C ALA A 150 4.26 1.57 -9.88
N PHE A 151 3.78 0.45 -10.42
CA PHE A 151 4.50 -0.33 -11.43
C PHE A 151 3.66 -0.51 -12.71
N PRO A 152 3.22 0.58 -13.37
CA PRO A 152 2.22 0.50 -14.44
C PRO A 152 2.69 -0.31 -15.65
N ASP A 153 3.99 -0.42 -15.87
CA ASP A 153 4.59 -1.10 -17.03
C ASP A 153 5.21 -2.46 -16.69
N GLU A 154 5.07 -2.94 -15.45
CA GLU A 154 5.63 -4.22 -14.99
C GLU A 154 4.55 -5.31 -14.91
N PRO A 155 4.51 -6.28 -15.85
CA PRO A 155 3.43 -7.26 -15.94
C PRO A 155 3.31 -8.15 -14.69
N GLY A 156 2.15 -8.11 -14.05
CA GLY A 156 1.78 -8.72 -12.78
C GLY A 156 2.00 -7.82 -11.54
N LEU A 157 2.52 -6.60 -11.70
CA LEU A 157 2.62 -5.59 -10.62
C LEU A 157 1.76 -4.34 -10.89
N GLU A 158 1.09 -4.24 -12.04
CA GLU A 158 0.37 -3.06 -12.50
C GLU A 158 -0.82 -2.64 -11.63
N ASN A 159 -1.31 -3.53 -10.77
CA ASN A 159 -2.44 -3.30 -9.87
C ASN A 159 -1.98 -2.88 -8.46
N TYR A 160 -0.69 -2.78 -8.22
CA TYR A 160 -0.13 -2.56 -6.89
C TYR A 160 0.46 -1.18 -6.71
N VAL A 161 0.30 -0.64 -5.50
CA VAL A 161 1.02 0.51 -4.99
C VAL A 161 1.77 0.11 -3.72
N ILE A 162 3.02 0.56 -3.60
CA ILE A 162 3.77 0.50 -2.34
C ILE A 162 3.86 1.90 -1.77
N ALA A 163 3.33 2.10 -0.57
CA ALA A 163 3.36 3.39 0.13
C ALA A 163 4.26 3.28 1.36
N ALA A 164 5.44 3.90 1.31
CA ALA A 164 6.46 3.83 2.36
C ALA A 164 6.51 5.13 3.17
N ASN A 165 6.59 5.00 4.49
CA ASN A 165 6.74 6.09 5.45
C ASN A 165 7.88 5.76 6.42
N TRP A 166 8.79 6.72 6.58
CA TRP A 166 9.90 6.60 7.50
C TRP A 166 9.88 7.79 8.45
N TYR A 167 9.55 7.50 9.71
CA TYR A 167 9.43 8.51 10.75
C TYR A 167 10.71 9.33 10.87
N GLU A 168 10.59 10.64 11.07
CA GLU A 168 11.71 11.58 11.15
C GLU A 168 12.60 11.70 9.88
N HIS A 169 12.18 11.10 8.76
CA HIS A 169 12.93 11.10 7.50
C HIS A 169 12.16 11.80 6.38
N THR A 170 12.89 12.32 5.40
CA THR A 170 12.31 12.96 4.22
C THR A 170 11.95 11.93 3.15
N ALA A 171 11.15 12.34 2.15
CA ALA A 171 10.91 11.52 0.97
C ALA A 171 12.22 11.17 0.24
N GLN A 172 13.21 12.07 0.25
CA GLN A 172 14.49 11.82 -0.39
C GLN A 172 15.27 10.73 0.35
N ASP A 173 15.26 10.73 1.68
CA ASP A 173 15.91 9.70 2.49
C ASP A 173 15.28 8.32 2.22
N ILE A 174 13.95 8.25 2.13
CA ILE A 174 13.23 7.03 1.74
C ILE A 174 13.71 6.57 0.36
N LEU A 175 13.83 7.50 -0.59
CA LEU A 175 14.15 7.18 -1.98
C LEU A 175 15.61 6.77 -2.22
N GLU A 176 16.55 7.38 -1.51
CA GLU A 176 17.98 7.13 -1.66
C GLU A 176 18.45 5.90 -0.88
N ASN A 177 17.82 5.60 0.26
CA ASN A 177 18.27 4.52 1.13
C ASN A 177 17.37 3.28 1.01
N TRP A 178 16.10 3.40 1.40
CA TRP A 178 15.23 2.23 1.47
C TRP A 178 14.73 1.79 0.09
N TRP A 179 14.16 2.72 -0.67
CA TRP A 179 13.53 2.44 -1.97
C TRP A 179 14.54 1.92 -2.98
N ALA A 180 15.75 2.50 -3.03
CA ALA A 180 16.80 2.10 -3.96
C ALA A 180 17.25 0.64 -3.76
N GLU A 181 17.08 0.10 -2.56
CA GLU A 181 17.50 -1.24 -2.18
C GLU A 181 16.34 -2.24 -2.05
N ALA A 182 15.11 -1.76 -1.99
CA ALA A 182 13.93 -2.59 -1.82
C ALA A 182 13.79 -3.60 -2.98
N PRO A 183 13.69 -4.92 -2.71
CA PRO A 183 13.62 -5.93 -3.74
C PRO A 183 12.18 -6.06 -4.27
N PHE A 184 11.68 -5.01 -4.92
CA PHE A 184 10.35 -5.00 -5.52
C PHE A 184 10.19 -6.05 -6.64
N GLY A 185 11.30 -6.48 -7.25
CA GLY A 185 11.33 -7.46 -8.33
C GLY A 185 10.99 -8.89 -7.89
N ARG A 186 10.61 -9.71 -8.86
CA ARG A 186 10.32 -11.14 -8.66
C ARG A 186 11.51 -12.08 -8.93
N ARG A 187 12.65 -11.56 -9.38
CA ARG A 187 13.82 -12.34 -9.82
C ARG A 187 15.08 -11.83 -9.17
#